data_AF-A0A7D5MIK3-F1
#
_entry.id   AF-A0A7D5MIK3-F1
#
_cell.length_a   1.000
_cell.length_b   1.000
_cell.length_c   1.000
_cell.angle_alpha   90.00
_cell.angle_beta   90.00
_cell.angle_gamma   90.00
#
_symmetry.space_group_name_H-M   'P 1'
#
loop_
_entity.id
_entity.type
_entity.pdbx_description
1 polymer ?
#
loop_
_entity_poly.entity_id
_entity_poly.type
_entity_poly.pdbx_seq_one_letter_code
_entity_poly.pdbx_strand_id
1 'polypeptide(L)'
;MFKFRTLKNSDASLQERRFALGDCLRFTNADELPQLLNVLKGEMSLVGPRPLPVDYLNLFSVEQNNRHSVLPGITGLAQVSGKNNLSWDENSDLILNM
;
A
#
# COMPACT_ATOMS: atom_id res chain seq x y z
N MET A 1 6.91 -6.27 -3.73
CA MET A 1 5.71 -6.48 -2.89
C MET A 1 4.87 -7.62 -3.47
N PHE A 2 4.64 -8.68 -2.70
CA PHE A 2 3.76 -9.77 -3.12
C PHE A 2 2.31 -9.50 -2.73
N LYS A 3 1.34 -9.96 -3.54
CA LYS A 3 -0.10 -9.95 -3.22
C LYS A 3 -0.78 -11.16 -3.84
N PHE A 4 -1.86 -11.62 -3.23
CA PHE A 4 -2.73 -12.59 -3.88
C PHE A 4 -3.48 -11.94 -5.04
N ARG A 5 -3.62 -12.68 -6.14
CA ARG A 5 -4.42 -12.24 -7.28
C ARG A 5 -5.90 -12.30 -6.90
N THR A 6 -6.57 -11.16 -6.95
CA THR A 6 -8.01 -11.03 -6.60
C THR A 6 -8.91 -10.76 -7.80
N LEU A 7 -8.34 -10.75 -9.01
CA LEU A 7 -9.06 -10.57 -10.28
C LEU A 7 -8.75 -11.73 -11.24
N LYS A 8 -9.75 -12.15 -12.01
CA LYS A 8 -9.57 -13.12 -13.10
C LYS A 8 -8.58 -12.59 -14.13
N ASN A 9 -7.86 -13.53 -14.76
CA ASN A 9 -6.93 -13.24 -15.84
C ASN A 9 -7.68 -13.24 -17.18
N SER A 10 -8.25 -12.10 -17.55
CA SER A 10 -8.95 -11.90 -18.81
C SER A 10 -8.90 -10.44 -19.23
N ASP A 11 -9.20 -10.18 -20.51
CA ASP A 11 -9.29 -8.83 -21.09
C ASP A 11 -10.66 -8.16 -20.85
N ALA A 12 -11.51 -8.80 -20.05
CA ALA A 12 -12.81 -8.27 -19.67
C ALA A 12 -12.69 -7.03 -18.76
N SER A 13 -13.80 -6.32 -18.56
CA SER A 13 -13.84 -5.17 -17.66
C SER A 13 -13.44 -5.57 -16.22
N LEU A 14 -13.03 -4.58 -15.42
CA LEU A 14 -12.67 -4.81 -14.01
C LEU A 14 -13.81 -5.48 -13.24
N GLN A 15 -15.06 -5.09 -13.52
CA GLN A 15 -16.28 -5.57 -12.89
C GLN A 15 -16.49 -7.07 -13.18
N GLU A 16 -16.33 -7.47 -14.44
CA GLU A 16 -16.49 -8.87 -14.88
C GLU A 16 -15.37 -9.79 -14.37
N ARG A 17 -14.20 -9.20 -14.07
CA ARG A 17 -13.04 -9.92 -13.54
C ARG A 17 -13.14 -10.21 -12.04
N ARG A 18 -14.11 -9.62 -11.32
CA ARG A 18 -14.33 -9.89 -9.88
C ARG A 18 -14.95 -11.27 -9.65
N PHE A 19 -14.69 -11.81 -8.47
CA PHE A 19 -15.29 -13.05 -7.99
C PHE A 19 -15.32 -13.05 -6.46
N ALA A 20 -16.25 -13.80 -5.88
CA ALA A 20 -16.58 -13.71 -4.44
C ALA A 20 -15.37 -13.89 -3.52
N LEU A 21 -14.51 -14.86 -3.79
CA LEU A 21 -13.30 -15.08 -2.97
C LEU A 21 -12.30 -13.91 -3.11
N GLY A 22 -12.08 -13.40 -4.32
CA GLY A 22 -11.23 -12.24 -4.55
C GLY A 22 -11.74 -11.00 -3.81
N ASP A 23 -13.05 -10.81 -3.78
CA ASP A 23 -13.69 -9.72 -3.05
C ASP A 23 -13.58 -9.87 -1.54
N CYS A 24 -13.75 -11.09 -1.01
CA CYS A 24 -13.56 -11.40 0.41
C CYS A 24 -12.11 -11.13 0.86
N LEU A 25 -11.12 -11.53 0.07
CA LEU A 25 -9.71 -11.27 0.36
C LEU A 25 -9.41 -9.76 0.43
N ARG A 26 -9.95 -8.96 -0.50
CA ARG A 26 -9.80 -7.49 -0.49
C ARG A 26 -10.51 -6.85 0.70
N PHE A 27 -11.71 -7.33 1.03
CA PHE A 27 -12.48 -6.80 2.16
C PHE A 27 -11.75 -6.99 3.49
N THR A 28 -11.12 -8.15 3.67
CA THR A 28 -10.35 -8.49 4.87
C THR A 28 -8.89 -8.01 4.83
N ASN A 29 -8.43 -7.43 3.70
CA ASN A 29 -7.01 -7.18 3.39
C ASN A 29 -6.12 -8.44 3.42
N ALA A 30 -6.72 -9.63 3.36
CA ALA A 30 -5.99 -10.89 3.33
C ALA A 30 -5.20 -11.09 2.02
N ASP A 31 -5.53 -10.34 0.97
CA ASP A 31 -4.74 -10.32 -0.27
C ASP A 31 -3.32 -9.77 -0.08
N GLU A 32 -3.07 -9.05 1.02
CA GLU A 32 -1.75 -8.49 1.37
C GLU A 32 -0.90 -9.43 2.24
N LEU A 33 -1.44 -10.56 2.74
CA LEU A 33 -0.68 -11.50 3.59
C LEU A 33 0.64 -11.99 2.97
N PRO A 34 0.78 -12.20 1.64
CA PRO A 34 2.06 -12.56 1.04
C PRO A 34 3.19 -11.53 1.28
N GLN A 35 2.86 -10.28 1.61
CA GLN A 35 3.86 -9.25 1.95
C GLN A 35 4.62 -9.57 3.24
N LEU A 36 4.09 -10.44 4.11
CA LEU A 36 4.83 -10.91 5.30
C LEU A 36 6.16 -11.58 4.89
N LEU A 37 6.22 -12.20 3.72
CA LEU A 37 7.48 -12.73 3.18
C LEU A 37 8.49 -11.61 2.87
N ASN A 38 8.04 -10.44 2.40
CA ASN A 38 8.92 -9.28 2.20
C ASN A 38 9.43 -8.75 3.54
N VAL A 39 8.61 -8.79 4.60
CA VAL A 39 9.04 -8.42 5.96
C VAL A 39 10.11 -9.38 6.47
N LEU A 40 9.89 -10.69 6.33
CA LEU A 40 10.87 -11.70 6.75
C LEU A 40 12.19 -11.61 5.97
N LYS A 41 12.16 -11.13 4.72
CA LYS A 41 13.37 -10.87 3.91
C LYS A 41 14.07 -9.54 4.23
N GLY A 42 13.49 -8.70 5.08
CA GLY A 42 14.01 -7.37 5.39
C GLY A 42 13.78 -6.31 4.31
N GLU A 43 12.91 -6.59 3.32
CA GLU A 43 12.56 -5.65 2.25
C GLU A 43 11.44 -4.66 2.67
N MET A 44 10.69 -5.02 3.72
CA MET A 44 9.58 -4.25 4.27
C MET A 44 9.57 -4.33 5.80
N SER A 45 8.83 -3.44 6.45
CA SER A 45 8.50 -3.47 7.88
C SER A 45 7.02 -3.82 8.08
N LEU A 46 6.65 -4.25 9.29
CA LEU A 46 5.24 -4.34 9.68
C LEU A 46 4.60 -2.95 9.73
N VAL A 47 5.31 -1.97 10.31
CA VAL A 47 4.87 -0.58 10.47
C VAL A 47 5.84 0.35 9.74
N GLY A 48 5.31 1.18 8.86
CA GLY A 48 6.05 2.15 8.06
C GLY A 48 5.18 2.82 6.98
N PRO A 49 5.73 3.79 6.23
CA PRO A 49 5.02 4.45 5.14
C PRO A 49 4.60 3.44 4.07
N ARG A 50 3.37 3.57 3.53
CA ARG A 50 2.93 2.73 2.42
C ARG A 50 3.78 3.03 1.18
N PRO A 51 4.28 2.02 0.44
CA PRO A 51 4.99 2.27 -0.81
C PRO A 51 4.02 2.79 -1.86
N LEU A 52 4.45 3.82 -2.57
CA LEU A 52 3.71 4.45 -3.67
C LEU A 52 4.29 4.00 -5.02
N PRO A 53 3.53 4.14 -6.13
CA PRO A 53 4.07 3.88 -7.45
C PRO A 53 5.30 4.76 -7.75
N VAL A 54 6.28 4.20 -8.44
CA VAL A 54 7.56 4.87 -8.76
C VAL A 54 7.34 6.17 -9.55
N ASP A 55 6.28 6.24 -10.34
CA ASP A 55 5.92 7.42 -11.15
C ASP A 55 5.66 8.68 -10.30
N TYR A 56 5.42 8.52 -8.99
CA TYR A 56 5.16 9.62 -8.06
C TYR A 56 6.45 10.27 -7.55
N LEU A 57 7.63 9.68 -7.78
CA LEU A 57 8.89 10.17 -7.22
C LEU A 57 9.19 11.62 -7.62
N ASN A 58 8.85 12.02 -8.85
CA ASN A 58 9.06 13.37 -9.35
C ASN A 58 8.08 14.41 -8.79
N LEU A 59 7.04 13.96 -8.07
CA LEU A 59 6.01 14.83 -7.49
C LEU A 59 6.30 15.19 -6.03
N PHE A 60 7.28 14.55 -5.39
CA PHE A 60 7.58 14.80 -3.98
C PHE A 60 8.41 16.08 -3.78
N SER A 61 8.05 16.85 -2.75
CA SER A 61 8.94 17.85 -2.17
C SER A 61 10.18 17.19 -1.54
N VAL A 62 11.17 18.01 -1.18
CA VAL A 62 12.36 17.53 -0.45
C VAL A 62 11.95 16.87 0.86
N GLU A 63 11.03 17.48 1.62
CA GLU A 63 10.53 16.93 2.88
C GLU A 63 9.85 15.59 2.66
N GLN A 64 8.94 15.50 1.70
CA GLN A 64 8.16 14.28 1.45
C GLN A 64 9.03 13.09 1.02
N ASN A 65 10.19 13.37 0.43
CA ASN A 65 11.15 12.35 0.08
C ASN A 65 11.75 11.64 1.31
N ASN A 66 11.71 12.26 2.50
CA ASN A 66 12.14 11.65 3.75
C ASN A 66 11.35 10.37 4.10
N ARG A 67 10.17 10.16 3.53
CA ARG A 67 9.41 8.91 3.68
C ARG A 67 10.21 7.66 3.29
N HIS A 68 11.20 7.81 2.40
CA HIS A 68 12.05 6.74 1.90
C HIS A 68 13.27 6.45 2.80
N SER A 69 13.44 7.20 3.90
CA SER A 69 14.52 6.98 4.87
C SER A 69 14.32 5.74 5.76
N VAL A 70 13.10 5.20 5.78
CA VAL A 70 12.71 3.99 6.52
C VAL A 70 12.13 2.94 5.59
N LEU A 71 12.09 1.69 6.04
CA LEU A 71 11.50 0.61 5.25
C LEU A 71 9.98 0.84 5.07
N PRO A 72 9.44 0.53 3.87
CA PRO A 72 8.00 0.61 3.64
C PRO A 72 7.23 -0.38 4.53
N GLY A 73 6.05 0.03 4.98
CA GLY A 73 5.21 -0.73 5.91
C GLY A 73 4.04 -1.45 5.26
N ILE A 74 3.64 -2.59 5.84
CA ILE A 74 2.33 -3.21 5.56
C ILE A 74 1.22 -2.26 6.06
N THR A 75 1.35 -1.79 7.31
CA THR A 75 0.52 -0.72 7.89
C THR A 75 1.37 0.47 8.31
N GLY A 76 0.74 1.58 8.71
CA GLY A 76 1.39 2.84 9.05
C GLY A 76 0.37 3.88 9.50
N LEU A 77 0.86 5.05 9.93
CA LEU A 77 0.00 6.09 10.49
C LEU A 77 -1.09 6.53 9.50
N ALA A 78 -0.74 6.81 8.25
CA ALA A 78 -1.72 7.14 7.21
C ALA A 78 -2.75 6.01 6.98
N GLN A 79 -2.33 4.74 7.04
CA GLN A 79 -3.21 3.59 6.88
C GLN A 79 -4.21 3.41 8.04
N VAL A 80 -3.92 3.90 9.24
CA VAL A 80 -4.86 3.83 10.37
C VAL A 80 -5.67 5.11 10.56
N SER A 81 -5.15 6.26 10.12
CA SER A 81 -5.82 7.56 10.27
C SER A 81 -6.91 7.85 9.24
N GLY A 82 -6.84 7.26 8.04
CA GLY A 82 -7.87 7.52 7.02
C GLY A 82 -7.72 6.78 5.69
N LYS A 83 -6.62 6.05 5.47
CA LYS A 83 -6.37 5.26 4.25
C LYS A 83 -6.53 6.10 2.98
N ASN A 84 -7.49 5.73 2.13
CA ASN A 84 -7.76 6.36 0.84
C ASN A 84 -8.62 7.63 0.97
N ASN A 85 -9.10 7.96 2.17
CA ASN A 85 -9.88 9.18 2.42
C ASN A 85 -8.99 10.38 2.77
N LEU A 86 -7.69 10.17 2.99
CA LEU A 86 -6.74 11.24 3.22
C LEU A 86 -6.37 11.88 1.89
N SER A 87 -6.37 13.21 1.85
CA SER A 87 -5.70 13.98 0.81
C SER A 87 -4.20 13.71 0.82
N TRP A 88 -3.54 14.11 -0.27
CA TRP A 88 -2.10 13.88 -0.42
C TRP A 88 -1.28 14.67 0.62
N ASP A 89 -1.72 15.87 0.97
CA ASP A 89 -1.09 16.71 2.01
C ASP A 89 -1.29 16.10 3.40
N GLU A 90 -2.52 15.70 3.76
CA GLU A 90 -2.80 15.04 5.05
C GLU A 90 -1.98 13.75 5.23
N ASN A 91 -1.81 12.96 4.16
CA ASN A 91 -0.98 11.76 4.19
C ASN A 91 0.50 12.11 4.42
N SER A 92 0.99 13.14 3.72
CA SER A 92 2.36 13.61 3.83
C SER A 92 2.66 14.13 5.23
N ASP A 93 1.76 14.93 5.81
CA ASP A 93 1.88 15.47 7.17
C ASP A 93 1.99 14.36 8.22
N LEU A 94 1.19 13.30 8.09
CA LEU A 94 1.29 12.15 9.00
C LEU A 94 2.64 11.44 8.91
N ILE A 95 3.27 11.41 7.73
CA ILE A 95 4.57 10.76 7.55
C ILE A 95 5.71 11.65 8.05
N LEU A 96 5.60 12.98 7.89
CA LEU A 96 6.64 13.93 8.28
C LEU A 96 6.72 14.17 9.80
N ASN A 97 5.64 13.92 10.54
CA ASN A 97 5.58 14.10 11.99
C ASN A 97 5.80 12.80 12.79
N MET A 98 6.28 11.72 12.14
CA MET A 98 6.72 10.47 12.77
C MET A 98 8.23 10.48 13.05
#